data_AF-A0A3D5P428-F1
#
_entry.id   AF-A0A3D5P428-F1
#
_cell.length_a   1.000
_cell.length_b   1.000
_cell.length_c   1.000
_cell.angle_alpha   90.00
_cell.angle_beta   90.00
_cell.angle_gamma   90.00
#
_symmetry.space_group_name_H-M   'P 1'
#
loop_
_entity.id
_entity.type
_entity.pdbx_description
1 polymer ?
#
loop_
_entity_poly.entity_id
_entity_poly.type
_entity_poly.pdbx_seq_one_letter_code
_entity_poly.pdbx_strand_id
1 'polypeptide(L)'
;MSLLDQIKYPADLRTFDQQRLPEVVDAVRERHIDVVAAKGGHFGASLGVAELTVALHYVYDTPKDQLVWDTGHQAYIHKILTGRNEELPTIRTRHGLAPFCRRDESEYDAFGAGHASTSISAAWGMAVGRDLKEEDFDVVAVIGDGAMGCGLAYEALNNAGHTDRDFVVVLNDNDMSIAPAVGAMNKYLTSMITNPAYNKVRQVVKEVLHRTPGAVGDVMEEVAGRMEESFKHLITPGLIFEELGFKYVGPIDGHDVGKLVDSLRRVRKMKGPVLVHILTQKGKGFSRAEDDPWWGHAPGTFDKMTGEVSKKSSGLPRYQKVFGKGLIELADSDPNVVTITAAMPDGTSTDMFAKAHPQRYFDVGIAEGHGVTFAAGLATQGIKPIVAIYSTFLQRAYDNIVHDVALQGLPVIFGMDRAGIAGEDGPTHHGVLDIPYMLSVPGMTVTAPKDGTEMLALLRAATQAGDGPWSVRWPRA
;
A
#
# COMPACT_ATOMS: atom_id res chain seq x y z
N MET A 1 10.00 -12.90 -32.55
CA MET A 1 10.59 -12.73 -31.21
C MET A 1 10.00 -11.47 -30.64
N SER A 2 9.43 -11.57 -29.45
CA SER A 2 8.96 -10.40 -28.72
C SER A 2 10.15 -9.53 -28.32
N LEU A 3 9.92 -8.25 -28.01
CA LEU A 3 10.94 -7.39 -27.41
C LEU A 3 11.42 -7.92 -26.05
N LEU A 4 10.52 -8.56 -25.31
CA LEU A 4 10.82 -9.16 -24.02
C LEU A 4 11.79 -10.34 -24.12
N ASP A 5 11.78 -11.08 -25.22
CA ASP A 5 12.72 -12.21 -25.45
C ASP A 5 14.18 -11.75 -25.52
N GLN A 6 14.41 -10.45 -25.76
CA GLN A 6 15.74 -9.83 -25.82
C GLN A 6 16.19 -9.25 -24.46
N ILE A 7 15.32 -9.27 -23.43
CA ILE A 7 15.59 -8.70 -22.12
C ILE A 7 15.70 -9.83 -21.10
N LYS A 8 16.93 -10.15 -20.69
CA LYS A 8 17.17 -11.03 -19.56
C LYS A 8 17.40 -10.24 -18.27
N TYR A 9 18.14 -9.14 -18.36
CA TYR A 9 18.46 -8.27 -17.23
C TYR A 9 18.22 -6.79 -17.56
N PRO A 10 18.19 -5.90 -16.56
CA PRO A 10 18.02 -4.46 -16.79
C PRO A 10 19.06 -3.83 -17.71
N ALA A 11 20.27 -4.39 -17.79
CA ALA A 11 21.29 -3.96 -18.75
C ALA A 11 20.84 -4.11 -20.20
N ASP A 12 20.12 -5.18 -20.55
CA ASP A 12 19.59 -5.41 -21.89
C ASP A 12 18.50 -4.36 -22.21
N LEU A 13 17.64 -4.05 -21.24
CA LEU A 13 16.62 -3.01 -21.35
C LEU A 13 17.23 -1.64 -21.67
N ARG A 14 18.39 -1.31 -21.09
CA ARG A 14 19.09 -0.04 -21.32
C ARG A 14 19.72 0.08 -22.71
N THR A 15 19.79 -1.00 -23.49
CA THR A 15 20.28 -0.95 -24.89
C THR A 15 19.24 -0.43 -25.89
N PHE A 16 17.96 -0.42 -25.51
CA PHE A 16 16.89 0.07 -26.36
C PHE A 16 16.81 1.60 -26.36
N ASP A 17 16.45 2.16 -27.51
CA ASP A 17 16.07 3.57 -27.60
C ASP A 17 14.82 3.85 -26.74
N GLN A 18 14.79 5.00 -26.08
CA GLN A 18 13.68 5.42 -25.22
C GLN A 18 12.31 5.38 -25.93
N GLN A 19 12.28 5.58 -27.26
CA GLN A 19 11.07 5.52 -28.08
C GLN A 19 10.45 4.13 -28.18
N ARG A 20 11.24 3.07 -27.92
CA ARG A 20 10.79 1.66 -27.93
C ARG A 20 10.27 1.19 -26.58
N LEU A 21 10.46 1.96 -25.51
CA LEU A 21 10.00 1.59 -24.16
C LEU A 21 8.49 1.36 -24.06
N PRO A 22 7.60 2.08 -24.78
CA PRO A 22 6.17 1.75 -24.80
C PRO A 22 5.91 0.30 -25.27
N GLU A 23 6.62 -0.16 -26.30
CA GLU A 23 6.48 -1.54 -26.79
C GLU A 23 6.99 -2.57 -25.75
N VAL A 24 8.04 -2.23 -25.00
CA VAL A 24 8.52 -3.08 -23.88
C VAL A 24 7.48 -3.16 -22.77
N VAL A 25 6.86 -2.02 -22.41
CA VAL A 25 5.80 -1.95 -21.41
C VAL A 25 4.63 -2.87 -21.80
N ASP A 26 4.20 -2.82 -23.05
CA ASP A 26 3.12 -3.68 -23.54
C ASP A 26 3.50 -5.17 -23.45
N ALA A 27 4.73 -5.52 -23.83
CA ALA A 27 5.20 -6.90 -23.77
C ALA A 27 5.30 -7.46 -22.33
N VAL A 28 5.80 -6.68 -21.36
CA VAL A 28 5.85 -7.12 -19.95
C VAL A 28 4.45 -7.19 -19.33
N ARG A 29 3.55 -6.29 -19.75
CA ARG A 29 2.16 -6.29 -19.29
C ARG A 29 1.43 -7.54 -19.78
N GLU A 30 1.52 -7.87 -21.06
CA GLU A 30 0.95 -9.09 -21.63
C GLU A 30 1.49 -10.34 -20.93
N ARG A 31 2.81 -10.39 -20.71
CA ARG A 31 3.45 -11.49 -19.98
C ARG A 31 2.91 -11.66 -18.57
N HIS A 32 2.73 -10.57 -17.84
CA HIS A 32 2.15 -10.58 -16.50
C HIS A 32 0.71 -11.08 -16.52
N ILE A 33 -0.11 -10.62 -17.48
CA ILE A 33 -1.48 -11.10 -17.68
C ILE A 33 -1.53 -12.61 -17.93
N ASP A 34 -0.70 -13.11 -18.85
CA ASP A 34 -0.67 -14.53 -19.18
C ASP A 34 -0.35 -15.42 -17.96
N VAL A 35 0.62 -15.02 -17.14
CA VAL A 35 1.01 -15.79 -15.96
C VAL A 35 -0.06 -15.72 -14.87
N VAL A 36 -0.55 -14.52 -14.55
CA VAL A 36 -1.53 -14.36 -13.46
C VAL A 36 -2.90 -14.92 -13.82
N ALA A 37 -3.33 -14.87 -15.09
CA ALA A 37 -4.55 -15.55 -15.54
C ALA A 37 -4.49 -17.07 -15.26
N ALA A 38 -3.33 -17.69 -15.47
CA ALA A 38 -3.12 -19.12 -15.26
C ALA A 38 -2.87 -19.53 -13.80
N LYS A 39 -2.34 -18.64 -12.95
CA LYS A 39 -1.88 -18.98 -11.59
C LYS A 39 -2.65 -18.27 -10.46
N GLY A 40 -3.30 -17.15 -10.77
CA GLY A 40 -3.77 -16.19 -9.78
C GLY A 40 -2.62 -15.48 -9.05
N GLY A 41 -2.97 -14.56 -8.15
CA GLY A 41 -2.01 -13.74 -7.40
C GLY A 41 -2.16 -12.26 -7.71
N HIS A 42 -1.23 -11.45 -7.20
CA HIS A 42 -1.32 -9.99 -7.30
C HIS A 42 -1.30 -9.53 -8.75
N PHE A 43 -2.38 -8.85 -9.16
CA PHE A 43 -2.61 -8.55 -10.57
C PHE A 43 -2.55 -7.05 -10.85
N GLY A 44 -3.56 -6.31 -10.39
CA GLY A 44 -3.79 -4.91 -10.71
C GLY A 44 -2.73 -3.96 -10.18
N ALA A 45 -2.10 -4.28 -9.04
CA ALA A 45 -1.02 -3.48 -8.48
C ALA A 45 0.22 -3.49 -9.39
N SER A 46 0.63 -4.68 -9.88
CA SER A 46 1.76 -4.82 -10.81
C SER A 46 1.43 -4.23 -12.19
N LEU A 47 0.18 -4.37 -12.67
CA LEU A 47 -0.27 -3.75 -13.92
C LEU A 47 -0.18 -2.22 -13.90
N GLY A 48 -0.61 -1.61 -12.78
CA GLY A 48 -0.63 -0.15 -12.63
C GLY A 48 0.76 0.49 -12.65
N VAL A 49 1.81 -0.25 -12.31
CA VAL A 49 3.20 0.25 -12.25
C VAL A 49 4.08 -0.29 -13.38
N ALA A 50 3.51 -0.81 -14.46
CA ALA A 50 4.29 -1.38 -15.57
C ALA A 50 5.29 -0.36 -16.17
N GLU A 51 4.80 0.83 -16.53
CA GLU A 51 5.62 1.93 -17.04
C GLU A 51 6.67 2.38 -16.03
N LEU A 52 6.27 2.55 -14.76
CA LEU A 52 7.19 2.94 -13.68
C LEU A 52 8.32 1.92 -13.54
N THR A 53 7.99 0.63 -13.55
CA THR A 53 8.96 -0.45 -13.37
C THR A 53 9.98 -0.47 -14.50
N VAL A 54 9.51 -0.31 -15.75
CA VAL A 54 10.38 -0.18 -16.92
C VAL A 54 11.25 1.08 -16.81
N ALA A 55 10.67 2.23 -16.46
CA ALA A 55 11.40 3.48 -16.31
C ALA A 55 12.48 3.43 -15.21
N LEU A 56 12.17 2.82 -14.06
CA LEU A 56 13.12 2.64 -12.96
C LEU A 56 14.32 1.80 -13.40
N HIS A 57 14.10 0.63 -14.01
CA HIS A 57 15.20 -0.22 -14.48
C HIS A 57 15.95 0.36 -15.68
N TYR A 58 15.33 1.24 -16.45
CA TYR A 58 15.99 1.96 -17.54
C TYR A 58 16.90 3.09 -17.03
N VAL A 59 16.49 3.78 -15.96
CA VAL A 59 17.21 4.94 -15.41
C VAL A 59 18.25 4.57 -14.35
N TYR A 60 17.96 3.60 -13.50
CA TYR A 60 18.83 3.15 -12.41
C TYR A 60 19.58 1.87 -12.77
N ASP A 61 20.85 1.81 -12.35
CA ASP A 61 21.77 0.70 -12.61
C ASP A 61 21.62 -0.38 -11.53
N THR A 62 20.44 -1.00 -11.46
CA THR A 62 20.22 -2.16 -10.58
C THR A 62 21.08 -3.35 -11.04
N PRO A 63 21.69 -4.12 -10.11
CA PRO A 63 21.46 -4.13 -8.66
C PRO A 63 22.43 -3.25 -7.86
N LYS A 64 23.29 -2.45 -8.50
CA LYS A 64 24.14 -1.47 -7.80
C LYS A 64 23.27 -0.41 -7.12
N ASP A 65 22.38 0.21 -7.88
CA ASP A 65 21.34 1.08 -7.35
C ASP A 65 20.24 0.23 -6.68
N GLN A 66 19.74 0.67 -5.53
CA GLN A 66 18.82 -0.09 -4.69
C GLN A 66 17.37 0.36 -4.93
N LEU A 67 16.53 -0.58 -5.38
CA LEU A 67 15.08 -0.37 -5.47
C LEU A 67 14.37 -1.15 -4.36
N VAL A 68 13.65 -0.43 -3.51
CA VAL A 68 12.91 -0.99 -2.38
C VAL A 68 11.41 -0.88 -2.65
N TRP A 69 10.78 -2.01 -2.97
CA TRP A 69 9.34 -2.09 -3.23
C TRP A 69 8.57 -2.27 -1.91
N ASP A 70 7.67 -1.34 -1.60
CA ASP A 70 6.80 -1.47 -0.43
C ASP A 70 5.83 -2.62 -0.61
N THR A 71 5.71 -3.51 0.39
CA THR A 71 4.96 -4.78 0.32
C THR A 71 5.50 -5.78 -0.72
N GLY A 72 5.91 -5.34 -1.91
CA GLY A 72 6.46 -6.16 -3.00
C GLY A 72 5.41 -6.79 -3.93
N HIS A 73 4.12 -6.58 -3.66
CA HIS A 73 3.02 -7.16 -4.45
C HIS A 73 2.87 -6.56 -5.86
N GLN A 74 3.37 -5.34 -6.06
CA GLN A 74 3.44 -4.62 -7.33
C GLN A 74 4.72 -4.94 -8.14
N ALA A 75 5.56 -5.87 -7.67
CA ALA A 75 6.89 -6.11 -8.22
C ALA A 75 6.97 -7.33 -9.18
N TYR A 76 5.86 -7.81 -9.75
CA TYR A 76 5.93 -8.96 -10.67
C TYR A 76 6.66 -8.61 -11.97
N ILE A 77 6.42 -7.41 -12.50
CA ILE A 77 7.14 -6.89 -13.68
C ILE A 77 8.62 -6.65 -13.35
N HIS A 78 8.92 -6.26 -12.11
CA HIS A 78 10.30 -6.18 -11.64
C HIS A 78 10.97 -7.55 -11.70
N LYS A 79 10.31 -8.64 -11.24
CA LYS A 79 10.82 -10.00 -11.38
C LYS A 79 11.02 -10.40 -12.86
N ILE A 80 10.07 -10.05 -13.74
CA ILE A 80 10.18 -10.30 -15.20
C ILE A 80 11.46 -9.68 -15.76
N LEU A 81 11.75 -8.42 -15.44
CA LEU A 81 12.89 -7.66 -15.99
C LEU A 81 14.25 -7.99 -15.34
N THR A 82 14.28 -8.84 -14.32
CA THR A 82 15.47 -9.15 -13.50
C THR A 82 15.83 -10.63 -13.51
N GLY A 83 15.75 -11.25 -14.69
CA GLY A 83 16.21 -12.63 -14.93
C GLY A 83 15.21 -13.72 -14.56
N ARG A 84 14.02 -13.39 -14.06
CA ARG A 84 13.05 -14.39 -13.53
C ARG A 84 11.81 -14.58 -14.42
N ASN A 85 11.83 -14.10 -15.66
CA ASN A 85 10.69 -14.21 -16.59
C ASN A 85 10.29 -15.68 -16.89
N GLU A 86 11.27 -16.57 -17.09
CA GLU A 86 11.03 -17.99 -17.37
C GLU A 86 10.47 -18.73 -16.14
N GLU A 87 10.89 -18.34 -14.94
CA GLU A 87 10.49 -18.94 -13.67
C GLU A 87 9.16 -18.37 -13.12
N LEU A 88 8.69 -17.24 -13.66
CA LEU A 88 7.45 -16.58 -13.22
C LEU A 88 6.22 -17.52 -13.13
N PRO A 89 6.02 -18.51 -14.02
CA PRO A 89 4.93 -19.48 -13.88
C PRO A 89 4.97 -20.34 -12.59
N THR A 90 6.07 -20.33 -11.85
CA THR A 90 6.22 -21.01 -10.54
C THR A 90 5.87 -20.12 -9.35
N ILE A 91 5.54 -18.84 -9.57
CA ILE A 91 5.25 -17.90 -8.49
C ILE A 91 4.13 -18.41 -7.57
N ARG A 92 4.27 -18.18 -6.26
CA ARG A 92 3.32 -18.61 -5.22
C ARG A 92 3.19 -20.13 -5.06
N THR A 93 4.08 -20.90 -5.68
CA THR A 93 4.15 -22.36 -5.48
C THR A 93 5.28 -22.74 -4.53
N ARG A 94 5.14 -23.92 -3.89
CA ARG A 94 6.19 -24.47 -3.04
C ARG A 94 7.46 -24.68 -3.88
N HIS A 95 8.59 -24.14 -3.43
CA HIS A 95 9.89 -24.15 -4.12
C HIS A 95 9.94 -23.31 -5.42
N GLY A 96 8.91 -22.52 -5.73
CA GLY A 96 8.94 -21.53 -6.81
C GLY A 96 9.21 -20.11 -6.30
N LEU A 97 8.96 -19.12 -7.16
CA LEU A 97 9.14 -17.71 -6.82
C LEU A 97 8.17 -17.24 -5.73
N ALA A 98 8.65 -16.35 -4.87
CA ALA A 98 7.86 -15.71 -3.84
C ALA A 98 6.86 -14.69 -4.43
N PRO A 99 5.68 -14.50 -3.80
CA PRO A 99 4.71 -13.46 -4.19
C PRO A 99 5.20 -12.02 -3.99
N PHE A 100 6.30 -11.83 -3.28
CA PHE A 100 6.84 -10.53 -2.91
C PHE A 100 8.36 -10.52 -3.18
N CYS A 101 9.00 -9.36 -3.06
CA CYS A 101 10.45 -9.27 -3.10
C CYS A 101 11.07 -10.07 -1.94
N ARG A 102 12.10 -10.88 -2.23
CA ARG A 102 12.79 -11.73 -1.26
C ARG A 102 14.30 -11.71 -1.53
N ARG A 103 15.08 -11.26 -0.55
CA ARG A 103 16.52 -10.98 -0.71
C ARG A 103 17.36 -12.20 -1.11
N ASP A 104 16.99 -13.38 -0.66
CA ASP A 104 17.66 -14.65 -0.99
C ASP A 104 17.18 -15.24 -2.34
N GLU A 105 16.13 -14.67 -2.95
CA GLU A 105 15.65 -15.06 -4.28
C GLU A 105 16.40 -14.33 -5.40
N SER A 106 16.79 -13.08 -5.19
CA SER A 106 17.48 -12.29 -6.21
C SER A 106 18.26 -11.13 -5.61
N GLU A 107 19.43 -10.83 -6.18
CA GLU A 107 20.20 -9.61 -5.86
C GLU A 107 19.45 -8.31 -6.20
N TYR A 108 18.44 -8.38 -7.07
CA TYR A 108 17.60 -7.25 -7.44
C TYR A 108 16.50 -6.96 -6.40
N ASP A 109 16.24 -7.90 -5.49
CA ASP A 109 15.28 -7.73 -4.40
C ASP A 109 15.99 -7.14 -3.17
N ALA A 110 16.36 -5.85 -3.24
CA ALA A 110 17.21 -5.17 -2.24
C ALA A 110 16.69 -5.32 -0.79
N PHE A 111 15.37 -5.27 -0.62
CA PHE A 111 14.70 -5.49 0.66
C PHE A 111 13.52 -6.45 0.48
N GLY A 112 13.34 -7.34 1.46
CA GLY A 112 12.18 -8.23 1.49
C GLY A 112 11.05 -7.61 2.30
N ALA A 113 9.88 -7.49 1.71
CA ALA A 113 8.70 -6.97 2.39
C ALA A 113 7.46 -7.79 2.01
N GLY A 114 6.42 -7.67 2.82
CA GLY A 114 5.13 -8.33 2.65
C GLY A 114 4.10 -7.67 3.55
N HIS A 115 4.52 -7.21 4.73
CA HIS A 115 3.84 -6.12 5.42
C HIS A 115 4.13 -4.79 4.73
N ALA A 116 3.18 -3.87 4.77
CA ALA A 116 3.27 -2.57 4.14
C ALA A 116 4.06 -1.54 4.95
N SER A 117 4.42 -0.44 4.30
CA SER A 117 4.98 0.79 4.87
C SER A 117 6.42 0.67 5.41
N THR A 118 7.11 -0.42 5.06
CA THR A 118 8.50 -0.63 5.46
C THR A 118 9.51 0.01 4.51
N SER A 119 9.09 0.34 3.28
CA SER A 119 10.00 0.72 2.20
C SER A 119 10.82 1.98 2.50
N ILE A 120 10.17 3.05 2.97
CA ILE A 120 10.84 4.33 3.24
C ILE A 120 11.86 4.16 4.36
N SER A 121 11.49 3.49 5.47
CA SER A 121 12.40 3.17 6.57
C SER A 121 13.60 2.34 6.10
N ALA A 122 13.36 1.27 5.34
CA ALA A 122 14.41 0.37 4.87
C ALA A 122 15.36 1.06 3.88
N ALA A 123 14.80 1.77 2.90
CA ALA A 123 15.57 2.49 1.90
C ALA A 123 16.34 3.67 2.53
N TRP A 124 15.75 4.36 3.51
CA TRP A 124 16.46 5.38 4.27
C TRP A 124 17.68 4.79 5.01
N GLY A 125 17.51 3.65 5.68
CA GLY A 125 18.62 2.93 6.30
C GLY A 125 19.70 2.49 5.30
N MET A 126 19.31 2.10 4.09
CA MET A 126 20.26 1.79 3.01
C MET A 126 21.04 3.03 2.53
N ALA A 127 20.38 4.19 2.40
CA ALA A 127 21.05 5.44 2.04
C ALA A 127 22.05 5.88 3.11
N VAL A 128 21.69 5.78 4.39
CA VAL A 128 22.63 6.03 5.50
C VAL A 128 23.79 5.01 5.48
N GLY A 129 23.49 3.74 5.21
CA GLY A 129 24.51 2.68 5.11
C GLY A 129 25.50 2.89 3.97
N ARG A 130 25.03 3.36 2.80
CA ARG A 130 25.85 3.79 1.67
C ARG A 130 26.83 4.89 2.10
N ASP A 131 26.32 5.95 2.71
CA ASP A 131 27.13 7.11 3.09
C ASP A 131 28.20 6.74 4.13
N LEU A 132 27.86 5.88 5.11
CA LEU A 132 28.81 5.38 6.10
C LEU A 132 29.94 4.54 5.51
N LYS A 133 29.72 3.95 4.34
CA LYS A 133 30.72 3.16 3.61
C LYS A 133 31.45 3.97 2.53
N GLU A 134 31.11 5.26 2.38
CA GLU A 134 31.64 6.11 1.32
C GLU A 134 31.39 5.53 -0.09
N GLU A 135 30.26 4.84 -0.26
CA GLU A 135 29.84 4.26 -1.53
C GLU A 135 28.98 5.25 -2.35
N ASP A 136 28.90 5.05 -3.66
CA ASP A 136 28.17 5.93 -4.57
C ASP A 136 27.17 5.13 -5.42
N PHE A 137 25.93 5.05 -4.93
CA PHE A 137 24.78 4.45 -5.60
C PHE A 137 23.47 5.12 -5.16
N ASP A 138 22.45 5.02 -6.00
CA ASP A 138 21.13 5.56 -5.73
C ASP A 138 20.27 4.61 -4.89
N VAL A 139 19.39 5.17 -4.06
CA VAL A 139 18.45 4.41 -3.24
C VAL A 139 17.05 4.98 -3.42
N VAL A 140 16.12 4.13 -3.86
CA VAL A 140 14.75 4.50 -4.22
C VAL A 140 13.75 3.62 -3.48
N ALA A 141 12.88 4.23 -2.67
CA ALA A 141 11.70 3.57 -2.12
C ALA A 141 10.50 3.75 -3.07
N VAL A 142 9.76 2.68 -3.37
CA VAL A 142 8.51 2.74 -4.15
C VAL A 142 7.36 2.34 -3.24
N ILE A 143 6.49 3.29 -2.91
CA ILE A 143 5.40 3.13 -1.93
C ILE A 143 4.05 3.51 -2.55
N GLY A 144 2.99 2.78 -2.22
CA GLY A 144 1.62 3.12 -2.60
C GLY A 144 0.97 4.14 -1.66
N ASP A 145 -0.01 4.90 -2.15
CA ASP A 145 -0.80 5.86 -1.38
C ASP A 145 -1.42 5.25 -0.11
N GLY A 146 -2.00 4.04 -0.23
CA GLY A 146 -2.56 3.30 0.91
C GLY A 146 -1.57 3.04 2.07
N ALA A 147 -0.30 2.81 1.76
CA ALA A 147 0.75 2.56 2.76
C ALA A 147 1.30 3.87 3.36
N MET A 148 1.15 4.99 2.66
CA MET A 148 1.62 6.31 3.12
C MET A 148 0.88 6.77 4.39
N GLY A 149 -0.36 6.30 4.60
CA GLY A 149 -1.14 6.57 5.82
C GLY A 149 -0.60 5.91 7.10
N CYS A 150 0.32 4.96 6.99
CA CYS A 150 0.85 4.19 8.11
C CYS A 150 1.90 4.98 8.91
N GLY A 151 1.89 4.83 10.24
CA GLY A 151 2.82 5.51 11.15
C GLY A 151 4.30 5.35 10.76
N LEU A 152 4.73 4.13 10.43
CA LEU A 152 6.12 3.84 10.08
C LEU A 152 6.60 4.60 8.82
N ALA A 153 5.70 4.85 7.86
CA ALA A 153 6.03 5.66 6.69
C ALA A 153 6.26 7.13 7.07
N TYR A 154 5.39 7.71 7.91
CA TYR A 154 5.55 9.08 8.41
C TYR A 154 6.78 9.26 9.29
N GLU A 155 7.03 8.32 10.20
CA GLU A 155 8.22 8.32 11.06
C GLU A 155 9.50 8.36 10.20
N ALA A 156 9.53 7.56 9.14
CA ALA A 156 10.65 7.52 8.20
C ALA A 156 10.78 8.81 7.38
N LEU A 157 9.68 9.38 6.86
CA LEU A 157 9.70 10.67 6.17
C LEU A 157 10.22 11.76 7.10
N ASN A 158 9.65 11.89 8.29
CA ASN A 158 10.07 12.88 9.28
C ASN A 158 11.56 12.72 9.64
N ASN A 159 12.05 11.47 9.75
CA ASN A 159 13.46 11.21 10.03
C ASN A 159 14.38 11.42 8.82
N ALA A 160 13.96 11.18 7.59
CA ALA A 160 14.82 11.38 6.42
C ALA A 160 14.91 12.87 6.04
N GLY A 161 13.78 13.57 6.11
CA GLY A 161 13.63 14.92 5.58
C GLY A 161 14.37 16.03 6.34
N HIS A 162 14.75 15.80 7.62
CA HIS A 162 15.62 16.73 8.35
C HIS A 162 17.11 16.68 7.93
N THR A 163 17.46 15.89 6.90
CA THR A 163 18.84 15.68 6.44
C THR A 163 19.05 16.12 5.00
N ASP A 164 20.31 16.33 4.61
CA ASP A 164 20.71 16.62 3.22
C ASP A 164 21.15 15.36 2.44
N ARG A 165 20.82 14.15 2.91
CA ARG A 165 21.27 12.91 2.28
C ARG A 165 20.46 12.58 1.03
N ASP A 166 21.15 12.10 0.00
CA ASP A 166 20.53 11.74 -1.27
C ASP A 166 19.69 10.46 -1.12
N PHE A 167 18.38 10.61 -1.23
CA PHE A 167 17.38 9.55 -1.06
C PHE A 167 16.10 9.89 -1.83
N VAL A 168 15.51 8.92 -2.53
CA VAL A 168 14.30 9.14 -3.35
C VAL A 168 13.14 8.28 -2.84
N VAL A 169 11.98 8.91 -2.68
CA VAL A 169 10.69 8.23 -2.45
C VAL A 169 9.82 8.43 -3.68
N VAL A 170 9.40 7.35 -4.32
CA VAL A 170 8.39 7.35 -5.37
C VAL A 170 7.06 6.96 -4.76
N LEU A 171 6.14 7.93 -4.66
CA LEU A 171 4.75 7.73 -4.25
C LEU A 171 3.91 7.37 -5.48
N ASN A 172 3.50 6.09 -5.54
CA ASN A 172 2.55 5.55 -6.49
C ASN A 172 1.12 5.78 -6.01
N ASP A 173 0.48 6.84 -6.49
CA ASP A 173 -0.91 7.16 -6.15
C ASP A 173 -1.88 6.62 -7.19
N ASN A 174 -2.75 5.69 -6.76
CA ASN A 174 -3.87 5.20 -7.55
C ASN A 174 -5.21 5.27 -6.79
N ASP A 175 -5.28 6.09 -5.72
CA ASP A 175 -6.46 6.31 -4.85
C ASP A 175 -7.00 5.01 -4.19
N MET A 176 -6.22 3.93 -4.18
CA MET A 176 -6.65 2.58 -3.78
C MET A 176 -5.64 1.86 -2.88
N SER A 177 -6.15 1.24 -1.82
CA SER A 177 -5.47 0.16 -1.09
C SER A 177 -5.96 -1.21 -1.61
N ILE A 178 -6.41 -2.12 -0.73
CA ILE A 178 -7.27 -3.25 -1.13
C ILE A 178 -8.68 -2.72 -1.44
N ALA A 179 -9.21 -1.91 -0.52
CA ALA A 179 -10.40 -1.08 -0.67
C ALA A 179 -9.99 0.39 -0.95
N PRO A 180 -10.92 1.32 -1.26
CA PRO A 180 -10.59 2.73 -1.41
C PRO A 180 -9.78 3.25 -0.23
N ALA A 181 -8.71 4.01 -0.52
CA ALA A 181 -7.80 4.45 0.52
C ALA A 181 -8.52 5.44 1.48
N VAL A 182 -8.34 5.27 2.80
CA VAL A 182 -8.99 6.10 3.83
C VAL A 182 -7.99 6.99 4.55
N GLY A 183 -8.46 8.09 5.13
CA GLY A 183 -7.64 9.01 5.92
C GLY A 183 -7.39 10.37 5.27
N ALA A 184 -6.94 11.33 6.07
CA ALA A 184 -6.76 12.71 5.65
C ALA A 184 -5.68 12.89 4.59
N MET A 185 -4.63 12.07 4.62
CA MET A 185 -3.57 12.09 3.61
C MET A 185 -4.10 11.68 2.24
N ASN A 186 -4.87 10.59 2.15
CA ASN A 186 -5.50 10.19 0.90
C ASN A 186 -6.43 11.30 0.38
N LYS A 187 -7.29 11.86 1.24
CA LYS A 187 -8.11 13.02 0.86
C LYS A 187 -7.28 14.21 0.36
N TYR A 188 -6.12 14.49 0.97
CA TYR A 188 -5.20 15.52 0.51
C TYR A 188 -4.66 15.18 -0.90
N LEU A 189 -4.14 13.96 -1.11
CA LEU A 189 -3.70 13.46 -2.41
C LEU A 189 -4.79 13.57 -3.48
N THR A 190 -5.99 13.04 -3.23
CA THR A 190 -7.15 13.12 -4.15
C THR A 190 -7.57 14.57 -4.43
N SER A 191 -7.55 15.44 -3.41
CA SER A 191 -7.91 16.86 -3.58
C SER A 191 -6.91 17.63 -4.43
N MET A 192 -5.63 17.27 -4.39
CA MET A 192 -4.61 17.86 -5.26
C MET A 192 -4.86 17.53 -6.74
N ILE A 193 -5.38 16.33 -7.03
CA ILE A 193 -5.69 15.88 -8.39
C ILE A 193 -6.98 16.51 -8.93
N THR A 194 -7.99 16.68 -8.06
CA THR A 194 -9.36 17.03 -8.47
C THR A 194 -9.66 18.53 -8.49
N ASN A 195 -8.78 19.40 -7.96
CA ASN A 195 -9.11 20.82 -7.79
C ASN A 195 -9.07 21.63 -9.11
N PRO A 196 -10.23 22.07 -9.65
CA PRO A 196 -10.29 22.87 -10.89
C PRO A 196 -9.71 24.28 -10.72
N ALA A 197 -9.44 24.70 -9.47
CA ALA A 197 -8.82 25.99 -9.16
C ALA A 197 -7.40 26.11 -9.75
N TYR A 198 -6.63 25.01 -9.81
CA TYR A 198 -5.28 25.02 -10.38
C TYR A 198 -5.28 25.43 -11.86
N ASN A 199 -6.24 24.88 -12.65
CA ASN A 199 -6.38 25.23 -14.07
C ASN A 199 -6.95 26.65 -14.28
N LYS A 200 -7.82 27.12 -13.38
CA LYS A 200 -8.38 28.48 -13.44
C LYS A 200 -7.36 29.56 -13.06
N VAL A 201 -6.57 29.37 -12.00
CA VAL A 201 -5.56 30.34 -11.55
C VAL A 201 -4.51 30.55 -12.64
N ARG A 202 -4.08 29.47 -13.32
CA ARG A 202 -3.12 29.56 -14.43
C ARG A 202 -3.67 30.33 -15.64
N GLN A 203 -4.96 30.24 -15.92
CA GLN A 203 -5.61 31.01 -16.97
C GLN A 203 -5.71 32.50 -16.62
N VAL A 204 -6.07 32.83 -15.37
CA VAL A 204 -6.16 34.22 -14.91
C VAL A 204 -4.80 34.93 -14.94
N VAL A 205 -3.73 34.27 -14.50
CA VAL A 205 -2.37 34.83 -14.57
C VAL A 205 -1.94 35.08 -16.02
N LYS A 206 -2.23 34.15 -16.94
CA LYS A 206 -1.97 34.32 -18.38
C LYS A 206 -2.77 35.47 -19.00
N GLU A 207 -4.03 35.65 -18.62
CA GLU A 207 -4.88 36.72 -19.16
C GLU A 207 -4.47 38.11 -18.67
N VAL A 208 -4.03 38.23 -17.41
CA VAL A 208 -3.55 39.49 -16.83
C VAL A 208 -2.20 39.89 -17.45
N LEU A 209 -1.27 38.95 -17.64
CA LEU A 209 0.03 39.21 -18.29
C LEU A 209 -0.10 39.61 -19.77
N HIS A 210 -1.18 39.21 -20.46
CA HIS A 210 -1.40 39.56 -21.86
C HIS A 210 -2.21 40.85 -22.07
N ARG A 211 -2.69 41.50 -21.01
CA ARG A 211 -3.39 42.78 -21.09
C ARG A 211 -2.91 43.72 -20.01
N THR A 212 -1.89 44.52 -20.31
CA THR A 212 -1.87 46.01 -20.16
C THR A 212 -0.50 46.57 -20.55
N PRO A 213 -0.40 47.51 -21.50
CA PRO A 213 0.78 48.34 -21.68
C PRO A 213 0.70 49.61 -20.83
N GLY A 214 1.72 49.85 -20.00
CA GLY A 214 2.07 51.18 -19.49
C GLY A 214 2.06 51.36 -17.97
N ALA A 215 3.22 51.76 -17.43
CA ALA A 215 3.57 52.54 -16.21
C ALA A 215 2.87 52.28 -14.84
N VAL A 216 1.80 51.49 -14.77
CA VAL A 216 1.20 50.93 -13.54
C VAL A 216 1.55 49.44 -13.40
N GLY A 217 2.25 48.88 -14.41
CA GLY A 217 2.65 47.48 -14.50
C GLY A 217 3.58 47.05 -13.37
N ASP A 218 4.64 47.81 -13.07
CA ASP A 218 5.71 47.34 -12.17
C ASP A 218 5.24 47.16 -10.71
N VAL A 219 4.39 48.08 -10.20
CA VAL A 219 3.86 47.99 -8.82
C VAL A 219 2.77 46.93 -8.71
N MET A 220 1.93 46.77 -9.75
CA MET A 220 0.96 45.68 -9.79
C MET A 220 1.61 44.32 -10.04
N GLU A 221 2.71 44.24 -10.80
CA GLU A 221 3.50 43.01 -10.97
C GLU A 221 4.17 42.59 -9.67
N GLU A 222 4.70 43.52 -8.88
CA GLU A 222 5.33 43.17 -7.60
C GLU A 222 4.30 42.72 -6.55
N VAL A 223 3.13 43.37 -6.50
CA VAL A 223 2.03 42.99 -5.61
C VAL A 223 1.34 41.70 -6.07
N ALA A 224 1.12 41.54 -7.39
CA ALA A 224 0.61 40.30 -7.97
C ALA A 224 1.62 39.17 -7.81
N GLY A 225 2.92 39.43 -7.96
CA GLY A 225 3.99 38.47 -7.74
C GLY A 225 4.02 37.99 -6.28
N ARG A 226 3.95 38.90 -5.31
CA ARG A 226 3.88 38.54 -3.87
C ARG A 226 2.58 37.83 -3.49
N MET A 227 1.44 38.23 -4.07
CA MET A 227 0.16 37.53 -3.86
C MET A 227 0.17 36.16 -4.54
N GLU A 228 0.70 36.03 -5.75
CA GLU A 228 0.82 34.78 -6.48
C GLU A 228 1.79 33.83 -5.76
N GLU A 229 2.90 34.32 -5.21
CA GLU A 229 3.84 33.57 -4.38
C GLU A 229 3.17 33.11 -3.07
N SER A 230 2.44 33.99 -2.37
CA SER A 230 1.68 33.65 -1.17
C SER A 230 0.52 32.66 -1.43
N PHE A 231 -0.13 32.74 -2.59
CA PHE A 231 -1.19 31.81 -3.00
C PHE A 231 -0.65 30.49 -3.56
N LYS A 232 0.52 30.50 -4.20
CA LYS A 232 1.26 29.28 -4.58
C LYS A 232 1.51 28.46 -3.32
N HIS A 233 2.06 29.05 -2.26
CA HIS A 233 2.29 28.34 -1.00
C HIS A 233 1.04 27.73 -0.34
N LEU A 234 -0.17 28.24 -0.62
CA LEU A 234 -1.43 27.69 -0.08
C LEU A 234 -2.08 26.61 -0.97
N ILE A 235 -1.64 26.45 -2.23
CA ILE A 235 -2.29 25.59 -3.25
C ILE A 235 -1.27 24.65 -3.93
N THR A 236 0.03 24.78 -3.66
CA THR A 236 1.07 23.93 -4.27
C THR A 236 0.88 22.47 -3.85
N PRO A 237 0.67 21.56 -4.83
CA PRO A 237 0.70 20.14 -4.55
C PRO A 237 2.03 19.76 -3.92
N GLY A 238 1.97 19.06 -2.78
CA GLY A 238 3.17 18.56 -2.10
C GLY A 238 3.69 19.38 -0.92
N LEU A 239 3.03 20.47 -0.53
CA LEU A 239 3.45 21.32 0.61
C LEU A 239 3.76 20.51 1.88
N ILE A 240 2.92 19.53 2.25
CA ILE A 240 3.18 18.68 3.42
C ILE A 240 4.52 17.95 3.35
N PHE A 241 4.95 17.52 2.15
CA PHE A 241 6.22 16.83 1.96
C PHE A 241 7.39 17.82 1.95
N GLU A 242 7.17 19.02 1.40
CA GLU A 242 8.16 20.12 1.45
C GLU A 242 8.42 20.57 2.89
N GLU A 243 7.38 20.71 3.70
CA GLU A 243 7.49 21.02 5.14
C GLU A 243 8.15 19.89 5.93
N LEU A 244 8.02 18.64 5.47
CA LEU A 244 8.79 17.51 6.00
C LEU A 244 10.25 17.50 5.52
N GLY A 245 10.66 18.43 4.66
CA GLY A 245 12.03 18.58 4.16
C GLY A 245 12.34 17.91 2.83
N PHE A 246 11.33 17.37 2.12
CA PHE A 246 11.52 16.74 0.82
C PHE A 246 11.35 17.74 -0.32
N LYS A 247 12.19 17.62 -1.35
CA LYS A 247 11.88 18.23 -2.64
C LYS A 247 10.75 17.46 -3.30
N TYR A 248 9.68 18.14 -3.70
CA TYR A 248 8.54 17.49 -4.31
C TYR A 248 8.56 17.60 -5.84
N VAL A 249 8.37 16.47 -6.53
CA VAL A 249 8.33 16.39 -8.00
C VAL A 249 7.06 15.64 -8.44
N GLY A 250 6.08 16.36 -8.97
CA GLY A 250 4.86 15.76 -9.51
C GLY A 250 3.62 16.66 -9.35
N PRO A 251 2.41 16.11 -9.55
CA PRO A 251 2.14 14.75 -10.00
C PRO A 251 2.59 14.51 -11.46
N ILE A 252 3.17 13.34 -11.73
CA ILE A 252 3.57 12.88 -13.07
C ILE A 252 2.57 11.82 -13.54
N ASP A 253 2.21 11.83 -14.82
CA ASP A 253 1.47 10.73 -15.45
C ASP A 253 2.29 9.44 -15.41
N GLY A 254 1.89 8.51 -14.56
CA GLY A 254 2.55 7.23 -14.34
C GLY A 254 2.36 6.22 -15.48
N HIS A 255 1.59 6.56 -16.52
CA HIS A 255 1.43 5.74 -17.73
C HIS A 255 2.13 6.33 -18.96
N ASP A 256 2.92 7.40 -18.78
CA ASP A 256 3.81 7.92 -19.80
C ASP A 256 5.26 7.56 -19.46
N VAL A 257 5.71 6.39 -19.96
CA VAL A 257 7.08 5.89 -19.72
C VAL A 257 8.16 6.87 -20.18
N GLY A 258 7.90 7.66 -21.22
CA GLY A 258 8.82 8.68 -21.72
C GLY A 258 9.02 9.80 -20.70
N LYS A 259 7.91 10.38 -20.21
CA LYS A 259 7.94 11.40 -19.15
C LYS A 259 8.52 10.88 -17.85
N LEU A 260 8.24 9.64 -17.49
CA LEU A 260 8.81 9.00 -16.30
C LEU A 260 10.34 8.91 -16.41
N VAL A 261 10.87 8.41 -17.53
CA VAL A 261 12.32 8.34 -17.76
C VAL A 261 12.96 9.72 -17.68
N ASP A 262 12.38 10.72 -18.34
CA ASP A 262 12.92 12.08 -18.33
C ASP A 262 12.91 12.71 -16.93
N SER A 263 11.85 12.48 -16.17
CA SER A 263 11.70 13.00 -14.81
C SER A 263 12.63 12.30 -13.83
N LEU A 264 12.72 10.97 -13.88
CA LEU A 264 13.62 10.18 -13.03
C LEU A 264 15.09 10.51 -13.30
N ARG A 265 15.49 10.76 -14.56
CA ARG A 265 16.84 11.24 -14.90
C ARG A 265 17.17 12.60 -14.30
N ARG A 266 16.17 13.48 -14.15
CA ARG A 266 16.35 14.79 -13.47
C ARG A 266 16.44 14.59 -11.96
N VAL A 267 15.56 13.78 -11.38
CA VAL A 267 15.53 13.44 -9.95
C VAL A 267 16.86 12.84 -9.50
N ARG A 268 17.42 11.91 -10.27
CA ARG A 268 18.74 11.29 -10.00
C ARG A 268 19.89 12.29 -9.85
N LYS A 269 19.78 13.49 -10.44
CA LYS A 269 20.80 14.56 -10.34
C LYS A 269 20.56 15.50 -9.16
N MET A 270 19.41 15.41 -8.51
CA MET A 270 19.08 16.25 -7.36
C MET A 270 19.82 15.76 -6.12
N LYS A 271 20.14 16.71 -5.24
CA LYS A 271 20.73 16.43 -3.92
C LYS A 271 19.70 16.52 -2.81
N GLY A 272 19.90 15.78 -1.73
CA GLY A 272 18.99 15.69 -0.61
C GLY A 272 17.76 14.82 -0.88
N PRO A 273 16.83 14.74 0.08
CA PRO A 273 15.64 13.90 -0.01
C PRO A 273 14.64 14.43 -1.07
N VAL A 274 14.16 13.54 -1.93
CA VAL A 274 13.20 13.86 -3.00
C VAL A 274 12.00 12.93 -2.93
N LEU A 275 10.79 13.51 -3.02
CA LEU A 275 9.56 12.77 -3.21
C LEU A 275 9.04 12.98 -4.63
N VAL A 276 8.93 11.89 -5.38
CA VAL A 276 8.35 11.86 -6.73
C VAL A 276 6.92 11.32 -6.63
N HIS A 277 5.94 12.15 -6.95
CA HIS A 277 4.54 11.74 -6.96
C HIS A 277 4.12 11.36 -8.37
N ILE A 278 3.73 10.10 -8.55
CA ILE A 278 3.21 9.57 -9.82
C ILE A 278 1.74 9.18 -9.67
N LEU A 279 0.96 9.40 -10.71
CA LEU A 279 -0.44 9.01 -10.79
C LEU A 279 -0.56 7.76 -11.66
N THR A 280 -1.12 6.68 -11.11
CA THR A 280 -1.38 5.45 -11.86
C THR A 280 -2.83 5.01 -11.72
N GLN A 281 -3.22 4.04 -12.53
CA GLN A 281 -4.51 3.38 -12.50
C GLN A 281 -4.27 1.91 -12.17
N LYS A 282 -4.80 1.46 -11.04
CA LYS A 282 -4.74 0.04 -10.66
C LYS A 282 -5.44 -0.81 -11.73
N GLY A 283 -4.78 -1.88 -12.18
CA GLY A 283 -5.32 -2.74 -13.25
C GLY A 283 -5.02 -2.28 -14.67
N LYS A 284 -4.21 -1.23 -14.88
CA LYS A 284 -3.97 -0.64 -16.20
C LYS A 284 -3.66 -1.66 -17.30
N GLY A 285 -4.40 -1.55 -18.41
CA GLY A 285 -4.29 -2.39 -19.59
C GLY A 285 -5.08 -3.70 -19.50
N PHE A 286 -5.92 -3.88 -18.48
CA PHE A 286 -6.88 -4.97 -18.40
C PHE A 286 -8.25 -4.43 -17.92
N SER A 287 -9.19 -4.21 -18.86
CA SER A 287 -10.43 -3.46 -18.60
C SER A 287 -11.20 -3.91 -17.36
N ARG A 288 -11.35 -5.23 -17.14
CA ARG A 288 -12.03 -5.74 -15.94
C ARG A 288 -11.34 -5.37 -14.62
N ALA A 289 -10.01 -5.32 -14.62
CA ALA A 289 -9.24 -4.92 -13.43
C ALA A 289 -9.23 -3.40 -13.23
N GLU A 290 -9.41 -2.62 -14.30
CA GLU A 290 -9.62 -1.17 -14.22
C GLU A 290 -11.01 -0.83 -13.67
N ASP A 291 -12.05 -1.53 -14.15
CA ASP A 291 -13.45 -1.32 -13.75
C ASP A 291 -13.75 -1.86 -12.35
N ASP A 292 -13.09 -2.97 -11.97
CA ASP A 292 -13.19 -3.59 -10.66
C ASP A 292 -11.78 -3.83 -10.07
N PRO A 293 -11.15 -2.77 -9.50
CA PRO A 293 -9.81 -2.89 -8.89
C PRO A 293 -9.77 -3.82 -7.67
N TRP A 294 -10.94 -4.13 -7.11
CA TRP A 294 -11.09 -5.10 -6.03
C TRP A 294 -10.91 -6.52 -6.56
N TRP A 295 -11.65 -6.90 -7.61
CA TRP A 295 -11.40 -8.15 -8.34
C TRP A 295 -9.96 -8.22 -8.85
N GLY A 296 -9.45 -7.08 -9.34
CA GLY A 296 -8.09 -6.94 -9.84
C GLY A 296 -7.00 -7.02 -8.77
N HIS A 297 -7.26 -7.01 -7.47
CA HIS A 297 -6.18 -7.01 -6.47
C HIS A 297 -5.37 -8.31 -6.48
N ALA A 298 -6.05 -9.45 -6.28
CA ALA A 298 -5.44 -10.78 -6.26
C ALA A 298 -6.43 -11.87 -6.72
N PRO A 299 -6.85 -11.88 -8.00
CA PRO A 299 -7.80 -12.85 -8.50
C PRO A 299 -7.24 -14.29 -8.42
N GLY A 300 -8.15 -15.26 -8.37
CA GLY A 300 -7.83 -16.67 -8.66
C GLY A 300 -7.53 -16.88 -10.14
N THR A 301 -7.57 -18.11 -10.64
CA THR A 301 -7.44 -18.37 -12.08
C THR A 301 -8.62 -17.80 -12.85
N PHE A 302 -8.36 -17.15 -13.98
CA PHE A 302 -9.38 -16.55 -14.83
C PHE A 302 -9.05 -16.67 -16.31
N ASP A 303 -10.07 -16.60 -17.17
CA ASP A 303 -9.90 -16.52 -18.61
C ASP A 303 -9.35 -15.15 -19.00
N LYS A 304 -8.22 -15.10 -19.71
CA LYS A 304 -7.55 -13.83 -20.04
C LYS A 304 -8.33 -12.94 -21.01
N MET A 305 -9.25 -13.49 -21.79
CA MET A 305 -10.06 -12.73 -22.76
C MET A 305 -11.34 -12.20 -22.12
N THR A 306 -11.99 -12.97 -21.25
CA THR A 306 -13.29 -12.62 -20.66
C THR A 306 -13.19 -12.15 -19.20
N GLY A 307 -12.07 -12.43 -18.54
CA GLY A 307 -11.86 -12.21 -17.11
C GLY A 307 -12.66 -13.17 -16.21
N GLU A 308 -13.37 -14.15 -16.78
CA GLU A 308 -14.23 -15.04 -16.01
C GLU A 308 -13.41 -15.98 -15.13
N VAL A 309 -13.70 -15.97 -13.82
CA VAL A 309 -13.02 -16.82 -12.84
C VAL A 309 -13.58 -18.25 -12.93
N SER A 310 -12.70 -19.24 -12.86
CA SER A 310 -13.10 -20.64 -12.81
C SER A 310 -14.02 -20.88 -11.59
N LYS A 311 -15.26 -21.36 -11.80
CA LYS A 311 -16.22 -21.61 -10.71
C LYS A 311 -15.63 -22.60 -9.70
N LYS A 312 -15.45 -22.17 -8.44
CA LYS A 312 -15.19 -23.10 -7.33
C LYS A 312 -16.48 -23.84 -6.96
N SER A 313 -16.37 -25.13 -6.65
CA SER A 313 -17.49 -25.94 -6.16
C SER A 313 -18.08 -25.38 -4.87
N SER A 314 -19.35 -25.66 -4.62
CA SER A 314 -20.07 -25.27 -3.39
C SER A 314 -19.45 -25.96 -2.18
N GLY A 315 -18.63 -25.24 -1.43
CA GLY A 315 -18.05 -25.66 -0.16
C GLY A 315 -18.78 -25.09 1.05
N LEU A 316 -18.33 -25.47 2.24
CA LEU A 316 -18.75 -24.85 3.49
C LEU A 316 -18.46 -23.33 3.49
N PRO A 317 -19.21 -22.52 4.25
CA PRO A 317 -18.90 -21.11 4.42
C PRO A 317 -17.49 -20.92 5.00
N ARG A 318 -16.75 -19.95 4.46
CA ARG A 318 -15.45 -19.54 5.03
C ARG A 318 -15.65 -18.90 6.41
N TYR A 319 -14.68 -19.06 7.30
CA TYR A 319 -14.72 -18.47 8.65
C TYR A 319 -15.02 -16.97 8.64
N GLN A 320 -14.31 -16.20 7.80
CA GLN A 320 -14.53 -14.75 7.63
C GLN A 320 -16.01 -14.39 7.38
N LYS A 321 -16.73 -15.18 6.57
CA LYS A 321 -18.16 -14.92 6.30
C LYS A 321 -19.05 -15.25 7.50
N VAL A 322 -18.71 -16.28 8.27
CA VAL A 322 -19.40 -16.61 9.52
C VAL A 322 -19.16 -15.50 10.53
N PHE A 323 -17.92 -15.01 10.63
CA PHE A 323 -17.52 -13.90 11.50
C PHE A 323 -18.30 -12.62 11.16
N GLY A 324 -18.30 -12.19 9.90
CA GLY A 324 -19.00 -10.98 9.45
C GLY A 324 -20.51 -11.01 9.75
N LYS A 325 -21.17 -12.16 9.58
CA LYS A 325 -22.58 -12.34 9.99
C LYS A 325 -22.75 -12.24 11.51
N GLY A 326 -21.85 -12.88 12.26
CA GLY A 326 -21.84 -12.83 13.72
C GLY A 326 -21.71 -11.42 14.27
N LEU A 327 -20.87 -10.59 13.66
CA LEU A 327 -20.73 -9.19 14.06
C LEU A 327 -22.05 -8.42 13.92
N ILE A 328 -22.78 -8.62 12.83
CA ILE A 328 -24.08 -7.98 12.59
C ILE A 328 -25.07 -8.43 13.69
N GLU A 329 -25.19 -9.74 13.93
CA GLU A 329 -26.10 -10.25 14.97
C GLU A 329 -25.76 -9.74 16.38
N LEU A 330 -24.47 -9.59 16.70
CA LEU A 330 -24.03 -9.01 17.96
C LEU A 330 -24.41 -7.53 18.06
N ALA A 331 -24.22 -6.76 16.98
CA ALA A 331 -24.51 -5.34 16.97
C ALA A 331 -26.01 -5.03 16.87
N ASP A 332 -26.82 -5.92 16.30
CA ASP A 332 -28.29 -5.85 16.35
C ASP A 332 -28.82 -6.04 17.79
N SER A 333 -28.12 -6.85 18.60
CA SER A 333 -28.53 -7.13 19.98
C SER A 333 -27.90 -6.20 21.03
N ASP A 334 -26.76 -5.58 20.74
CA ASP A 334 -26.07 -4.65 21.63
C ASP A 334 -25.67 -3.35 20.87
N PRO A 335 -26.24 -2.18 21.23
CA PRO A 335 -25.93 -0.91 20.58
C PRO A 335 -24.46 -0.48 20.77
N ASN A 336 -23.78 -0.99 21.80
CA ASN A 336 -22.40 -0.61 22.13
C ASN A 336 -21.35 -1.39 21.32
N VAL A 337 -21.74 -2.40 20.54
CA VAL A 337 -20.79 -3.14 19.70
C VAL A 337 -20.42 -2.31 18.48
N VAL A 338 -19.12 -2.14 18.27
CA VAL A 338 -18.54 -1.49 17.09
C VAL A 338 -17.47 -2.38 16.46
N THR A 339 -17.27 -2.26 15.15
CA THR A 339 -16.27 -3.03 14.41
C THR A 339 -15.22 -2.10 13.84
N ILE A 340 -13.94 -2.45 14.05
CA ILE A 340 -12.78 -1.73 13.53
C ILE A 340 -12.03 -2.68 12.59
N THR A 341 -11.58 -2.20 11.44
CA THR A 341 -10.64 -2.91 10.57
C THR A 341 -9.47 -2.01 10.18
N ALA A 342 -8.36 -2.62 9.74
CA ALA A 342 -7.20 -1.93 9.22
C ALA A 342 -7.06 -2.23 7.71
N ALA A 343 -7.80 -1.50 6.86
CA ALA A 343 -7.82 -1.63 5.40
C ALA A 343 -8.15 -3.05 4.85
N MET A 344 -8.85 -3.89 5.61
CA MET A 344 -9.19 -5.27 5.21
C MET A 344 -10.68 -5.63 5.28
N PRO A 345 -11.60 -4.79 4.75
CA PRO A 345 -13.03 -5.03 4.85
C PRO A 345 -13.46 -6.38 4.28
N ASP A 346 -13.00 -6.77 3.09
CA ASP A 346 -13.42 -8.04 2.46
C ASP A 346 -12.65 -9.23 3.00
N GLY A 347 -11.37 -9.00 3.35
CA GLY A 347 -10.48 -10.00 3.93
C GLY A 347 -11.08 -10.58 5.20
N THR A 348 -11.64 -9.73 6.04
CA THR A 348 -12.28 -10.08 7.31
C THR A 348 -13.81 -10.09 7.23
N SER A 349 -14.39 -9.79 6.06
CA SER A 349 -15.84 -9.67 5.80
C SER A 349 -16.56 -8.67 6.72
N THR A 350 -15.86 -7.64 7.18
CA THR A 350 -16.45 -6.51 7.89
C THR A 350 -17.12 -5.52 6.94
N ASP A 351 -16.96 -5.66 5.63
CA ASP A 351 -17.77 -4.95 4.62
C ASP A 351 -19.28 -5.20 4.82
N MET A 352 -19.64 -6.40 5.29
CA MET A 352 -21.02 -6.75 5.65
C MET A 352 -21.52 -5.88 6.82
N PHE A 353 -20.69 -5.70 7.84
CA PHE A 353 -20.99 -4.87 9.00
C PHE A 353 -21.06 -3.38 8.62
N ALA A 354 -20.15 -2.91 7.77
CA ALA A 354 -20.16 -1.53 7.26
C ALA A 354 -21.49 -1.19 6.56
N LYS A 355 -22.05 -2.13 5.80
CA LYS A 355 -23.36 -1.97 5.14
C LYS A 355 -24.52 -1.97 6.12
N ALA A 356 -24.50 -2.85 7.13
CA ALA A 356 -25.60 -3.00 8.10
C ALA A 356 -25.59 -1.89 9.18
N HIS A 357 -24.42 -1.47 9.64
CA HIS A 357 -24.24 -0.52 10.75
C HIS A 357 -23.14 0.52 10.44
N PRO A 358 -23.32 1.38 9.43
CA PRO A 358 -22.27 2.28 8.94
C PRO A 358 -21.73 3.25 9.99
N GLN A 359 -22.55 3.68 10.96
CA GLN A 359 -22.14 4.60 12.03
C GLN A 359 -21.29 3.94 13.13
N ARG A 360 -21.21 2.60 13.14
CA ARG A 360 -20.48 1.80 14.14
C ARG A 360 -19.31 1.02 13.53
N TYR A 361 -18.96 1.37 12.30
CA TYR A 361 -17.90 0.76 11.53
C TYR A 361 -16.78 1.77 11.30
N PHE A 362 -15.54 1.35 11.57
CA PHE A 362 -14.36 2.20 11.43
C PHE A 362 -13.27 1.47 10.65
N ASP A 363 -12.86 2.04 9.51
CA ASP A 363 -11.65 1.60 8.80
C ASP A 363 -10.54 2.61 9.09
N VAL A 364 -9.48 2.16 9.75
CA VAL A 364 -8.36 3.02 10.14
C VAL A 364 -7.24 3.07 9.08
N GLY A 365 -7.43 2.40 7.94
CA GLY A 365 -6.38 2.24 6.93
C GLY A 365 -5.31 1.25 7.38
N ILE A 366 -4.14 1.28 6.74
CA ILE A 366 -2.97 0.45 7.10
C ILE A 366 -2.29 1.04 8.35
N ALA A 367 -2.98 0.98 9.48
CA ALA A 367 -2.55 1.59 10.74
C ALA A 367 -2.99 0.73 11.94
N GLU A 368 -2.47 -0.49 12.03
CA GLU A 368 -2.86 -1.48 13.04
C GLU A 368 -2.68 -0.96 14.47
N GLY A 369 -1.53 -0.33 14.77
CA GLY A 369 -1.26 0.26 16.09
C GLY A 369 -2.31 1.31 16.45
N HIS A 370 -2.61 2.23 15.52
CA HIS A 370 -3.69 3.21 15.70
C HIS A 370 -5.05 2.53 15.92
N GLY A 371 -5.37 1.48 15.15
CA GLY A 371 -6.62 0.74 15.31
C GLY A 371 -6.79 0.12 16.70
N VAL A 372 -5.72 -0.42 17.28
CA VAL A 372 -5.74 -0.98 18.64
C VAL A 372 -5.90 0.11 19.69
N THR A 373 -5.13 1.19 19.63
CA THR A 373 -5.26 2.31 20.59
C THR A 373 -6.60 3.04 20.43
N PHE A 374 -7.12 3.16 19.21
CA PHE A 374 -8.46 3.68 18.94
C PHE A 374 -9.54 2.81 19.60
N ALA A 375 -9.42 1.49 19.49
CA ALA A 375 -10.28 0.55 20.21
C ALA A 375 -10.18 0.74 21.73
N ALA A 376 -8.97 0.87 22.28
CA ALA A 376 -8.78 1.14 23.70
C ALA A 376 -9.54 2.42 24.13
N GLY A 377 -9.39 3.50 23.37
CA GLY A 377 -10.11 4.76 23.59
C GLY A 377 -11.63 4.58 23.60
N LEU A 378 -12.18 3.84 22.64
CA LEU A 378 -13.62 3.50 22.62
C LEU A 378 -14.04 2.70 23.87
N ALA A 379 -13.26 1.70 24.27
CA ALA A 379 -13.51 0.90 25.45
C ALA A 379 -13.59 1.74 26.75
N THR A 380 -12.79 2.80 26.88
CA THR A 380 -12.88 3.73 28.03
C THR A 380 -14.23 4.46 28.10
N GLN A 381 -14.96 4.56 26.99
CA GLN A 381 -16.26 5.21 26.89
C GLN A 381 -17.43 4.22 27.01
N GLY A 382 -17.18 2.98 27.45
CA GLY A 382 -18.21 1.94 27.59
C GLY A 382 -18.65 1.30 26.27
N ILE A 383 -17.96 1.60 25.16
CA ILE A 383 -18.15 0.94 23.87
C ILE A 383 -17.44 -0.43 23.89
N LYS A 384 -17.97 -1.39 23.14
CA LYS A 384 -17.42 -2.75 23.03
C LYS A 384 -16.78 -2.96 21.65
N PRO A 385 -15.50 -2.56 21.47
CA PRO A 385 -14.84 -2.63 20.18
C PRO A 385 -14.39 -4.04 19.84
N ILE A 386 -14.69 -4.45 18.60
CA ILE A 386 -14.14 -5.65 17.98
C ILE A 386 -13.17 -5.22 16.87
N VAL A 387 -11.89 -5.48 17.07
CA VAL A 387 -10.82 -5.24 16.10
C VAL A 387 -10.69 -6.47 15.21
N ALA A 388 -11.17 -6.37 13.98
CA ALA A 388 -11.07 -7.40 12.96
C ALA A 388 -9.78 -7.24 12.13
N ILE A 389 -8.86 -8.19 12.28
CA ILE A 389 -7.49 -8.06 11.78
C ILE A 389 -6.91 -9.43 11.45
N TYR A 390 -5.89 -9.52 10.58
CA TYR A 390 -5.17 -10.78 10.42
C TYR A 390 -4.16 -10.97 11.54
N SER A 391 -3.94 -12.21 11.97
CA SER A 391 -2.95 -12.55 13.00
C SER A 391 -1.55 -12.01 12.69
N THR A 392 -1.12 -12.06 11.42
CA THR A 392 0.20 -11.56 11.00
C THR A 392 0.32 -10.04 11.13
N PHE A 393 -0.73 -9.29 10.81
CA PHE A 393 -0.70 -7.83 10.84
C PHE A 393 -0.85 -7.28 12.26
N LEU A 394 -1.57 -7.97 13.13
CA LEU A 394 -1.69 -7.59 14.54
C LEU A 394 -0.33 -7.55 15.28
N GLN A 395 0.70 -8.23 14.75
CA GLN A 395 2.08 -8.11 15.24
C GLN A 395 2.56 -6.65 15.29
N ARG A 396 2.09 -5.78 14.37
CA ARG A 396 2.42 -4.34 14.35
C ARG A 396 1.93 -3.58 15.57
N ALA A 397 0.91 -4.08 16.26
CA ALA A 397 0.27 -3.41 17.38
C ALA A 397 0.53 -4.12 18.72
N TYR A 398 1.58 -4.95 18.81
CA TYR A 398 1.85 -5.73 20.02
C TYR A 398 2.03 -4.84 21.26
N ASP A 399 2.80 -3.75 21.15
CA ASP A 399 2.97 -2.80 22.26
C ASP A 399 1.63 -2.12 22.63
N ASN A 400 0.81 -1.74 21.64
CA ASN A 400 -0.51 -1.17 21.90
C ASN A 400 -1.45 -2.16 22.61
N ILE A 401 -1.37 -3.46 22.31
CA ILE A 401 -2.11 -4.49 23.04
C ILE A 401 -1.65 -4.54 24.51
N VAL A 402 -0.34 -4.53 24.74
CA VAL A 402 0.24 -4.64 26.08
C VAL A 402 -0.07 -3.41 26.91
N HIS A 403 0.32 -2.24 26.40
CA HIS A 403 0.31 -0.98 27.13
C HIS A 403 -1.07 -0.32 27.10
N ASP A 404 -1.66 -0.15 25.92
CA ASP A 404 -2.88 0.65 25.77
C ASP A 404 -4.14 -0.14 26.11
N VAL A 405 -4.12 -1.47 26.03
CA VAL A 405 -5.30 -2.31 26.28
C VAL A 405 -5.18 -3.11 27.57
N ALA A 406 -4.21 -4.02 27.63
CA ALA A 406 -4.16 -5.05 28.67
C ALA A 406 -3.79 -4.48 30.04
N LEU A 407 -2.80 -3.58 30.10
CA LEU A 407 -2.40 -2.92 31.36
C LEU A 407 -3.56 -2.14 31.99
N GLN A 408 -4.48 -1.64 31.17
CA GLN A 408 -5.67 -0.91 31.60
C GLN A 408 -6.89 -1.82 31.85
N GLY A 409 -6.78 -3.13 31.61
CA GLY A 409 -7.88 -4.09 31.77
C GLY A 409 -9.06 -3.86 30.82
N LEU A 410 -8.82 -3.21 29.67
CA LEU A 410 -9.90 -2.77 28.78
C LEU A 410 -10.49 -3.94 27.97
N PRO A 411 -11.82 -3.99 27.80
CA PRO A 411 -12.52 -5.11 27.13
C PRO A 411 -12.48 -5.00 25.60
N VAL A 412 -11.27 -4.94 25.03
CA VAL A 412 -11.07 -4.95 23.57
C VAL A 412 -11.03 -6.38 23.07
N ILE A 413 -11.77 -6.66 22.00
CA ILE A 413 -11.86 -8.01 21.39
C ILE A 413 -11.11 -8.02 20.07
N PHE A 414 -10.11 -8.88 19.95
CA PHE A 414 -9.33 -9.09 18.73
C PHE A 414 -9.90 -10.29 17.96
N GLY A 415 -10.61 -10.02 16.88
CA GLY A 415 -11.06 -11.02 15.91
C GLY A 415 -9.96 -11.27 14.88
N MET A 416 -9.26 -12.40 15.01
CA MET A 416 -8.00 -12.65 14.30
C MET A 416 -8.17 -13.69 13.19
N ASP A 417 -8.26 -13.21 11.96
CA ASP A 417 -8.32 -14.05 10.77
C ASP A 417 -6.91 -14.48 10.31
N ARG A 418 -6.82 -15.44 9.38
CA ARG A 418 -5.54 -15.95 8.80
C ARG A 418 -4.53 -16.39 9.86
N ALA A 419 -5.02 -16.88 11.00
CA ALA A 419 -4.17 -17.36 12.07
C ALA A 419 -3.56 -18.73 11.71
N GLY A 420 -2.25 -18.86 11.89
CA GLY A 420 -1.46 -20.02 11.46
C GLY A 420 -0.84 -19.81 10.07
N ILE A 421 -0.73 -20.90 9.31
CA ILE A 421 -0.12 -20.88 7.98
C ILE A 421 -1.09 -20.31 6.95
N ALA A 422 -0.75 -19.16 6.35
CA ALA A 422 -1.58 -18.48 5.34
C ALA A 422 -1.48 -19.10 3.92
N GLY A 423 -0.56 -20.03 3.71
CA GLY A 423 -0.35 -20.74 2.45
C GLY A 423 0.54 -19.96 1.47
N GLU A 424 -0.01 -19.68 0.28
CA GLU A 424 0.70 -19.14 -0.88
C GLU A 424 1.37 -17.77 -0.67
N ASP A 425 0.89 -16.98 0.28
CA ASP A 425 1.46 -15.65 0.58
C ASP A 425 2.78 -15.74 1.37
N GLY A 426 3.13 -16.94 1.85
CA GLY A 426 4.46 -17.24 2.40
C GLY A 426 4.71 -16.65 3.79
N PRO A 427 5.98 -16.64 4.24
CA PRO A 427 6.33 -16.45 5.65
C PRO A 427 5.98 -15.07 6.20
N THR A 428 6.00 -14.02 5.38
CA THR A 428 5.59 -12.66 5.81
C THR A 428 4.11 -12.60 6.22
N HIS A 429 3.29 -13.53 5.73
CA HIS A 429 1.85 -13.58 5.99
C HIS A 429 1.44 -14.71 6.94
N HIS A 430 2.36 -15.57 7.37
CA HIS A 430 2.05 -16.62 8.33
C HIS A 430 1.81 -16.03 9.73
N GLY A 431 0.56 -16.03 10.16
CA GLY A 431 0.14 -15.64 11.51
C GLY A 431 0.43 -16.72 12.54
N VAL A 432 1.68 -17.16 12.66
CA VAL A 432 2.08 -18.28 13.54
C VAL A 432 2.55 -17.85 14.92
N LEU A 433 2.69 -16.54 15.15
CA LEU A 433 3.29 -15.99 16.37
C LEU A 433 2.28 -15.54 17.42
N ASP A 434 0.98 -15.49 17.07
CA ASP A 434 -0.02 -14.88 17.94
C ASP A 434 -0.31 -15.63 19.24
N ILE A 435 -0.30 -16.96 19.25
CA ILE A 435 -0.45 -17.70 20.51
C ILE A 435 0.68 -17.36 21.49
N PRO A 436 1.97 -17.48 21.11
CA PRO A 436 3.07 -17.11 22.00
C PRO A 436 2.99 -15.66 22.50
N TYR A 437 2.80 -14.67 21.62
CA TYR A 437 2.83 -13.28 22.06
C TYR A 437 1.58 -12.90 22.85
N MET A 438 0.39 -13.40 22.52
CA MET A 438 -0.84 -13.09 23.29
C MET A 438 -0.82 -13.72 24.68
N LEU A 439 -0.33 -14.96 24.83
CA LEU A 439 -0.23 -15.62 26.13
C LEU A 439 0.77 -14.95 27.08
N SER A 440 1.71 -14.16 26.55
CA SER A 440 2.65 -13.38 27.35
C SER A 440 2.02 -12.12 27.95
N VAL A 441 0.85 -11.69 27.49
CA VAL A 441 0.17 -10.47 27.92
C VAL A 441 -0.72 -10.75 29.13
N PRO A 442 -0.49 -10.14 30.30
CA PRO A 442 -1.34 -10.33 31.47
C PRO A 442 -2.81 -9.93 31.22
N GLY A 443 -3.75 -10.74 31.71
CA GLY A 443 -5.18 -10.47 31.57
C GLY A 443 -5.78 -10.77 30.19
N MET A 444 -4.97 -11.21 29.21
CA MET A 444 -5.45 -11.60 27.88
C MET A 444 -6.10 -12.98 27.91
N THR A 445 -7.35 -13.06 27.48
CA THR A 445 -8.01 -14.34 27.19
C THR A 445 -7.70 -14.77 25.76
N VAL A 446 -7.05 -15.93 25.59
CA VAL A 446 -6.64 -16.46 24.28
C VAL A 446 -7.51 -17.65 23.87
N THR A 447 -8.20 -17.55 22.74
CA THR A 447 -9.17 -18.57 22.31
C THR A 447 -8.96 -18.98 20.85
N ALA A 448 -9.18 -20.27 20.56
CA ALA A 448 -9.13 -20.84 19.22
C ALA A 448 -10.36 -21.74 19.02
N PRO A 449 -11.37 -21.33 18.23
CA PRO A 449 -12.55 -22.13 17.98
C PRO A 449 -12.24 -23.31 17.05
N LYS A 450 -12.90 -24.44 17.29
CA LYS A 450 -12.84 -25.63 16.43
C LYS A 450 -13.70 -25.51 15.16
N ASP A 451 -14.74 -24.66 15.21
CA ASP A 451 -15.70 -24.45 14.13
C ASP A 451 -16.35 -23.05 14.21
N GLY A 452 -17.15 -22.71 13.19
CA GLY A 452 -17.82 -21.42 13.12
C GLY A 452 -18.86 -21.19 14.23
N THR A 453 -19.49 -22.25 14.76
CA THR A 453 -20.45 -22.13 15.85
C THR A 453 -19.76 -21.74 17.14
N GLU A 454 -18.63 -22.40 17.45
CA GLU A 454 -17.81 -22.07 18.61
C GLU A 454 -17.20 -20.67 18.50
N MET A 455 -16.82 -20.23 17.30
CA MET A 455 -16.35 -18.87 17.07
C MET A 455 -17.41 -17.82 17.45
N LEU A 456 -18.66 -18.01 17.04
CA LEU A 456 -19.76 -17.10 17.40
C LEU A 456 -20.05 -17.12 18.91
N ALA A 457 -20.00 -18.29 19.53
CA ALA A 457 -20.17 -18.43 20.97
C ALA A 457 -19.07 -17.69 21.75
N LEU A 458 -17.81 -17.80 21.32
CA LEU A 458 -16.67 -17.11 21.93
C LEU A 458 -16.77 -15.59 21.78
N LEU A 459 -17.18 -15.08 20.61
CA LEU A 459 -17.39 -13.63 20.42
C LEU A 459 -18.52 -13.10 21.31
N ARG A 460 -19.61 -13.86 21.45
CA ARG A 460 -20.68 -13.51 22.38
C ARG A 460 -20.21 -13.53 23.83
N ALA A 461 -19.41 -14.53 24.21
CA ALA A 461 -18.82 -14.59 25.56
C ALA A 461 -17.90 -13.38 25.81
N ALA A 462 -17.02 -13.05 24.87
CA ALA A 462 -16.10 -11.92 24.96
C ALA A 462 -16.83 -10.57 25.13
N THR A 463 -17.90 -10.34 24.37
CA THR A 463 -18.74 -9.11 24.50
C THR A 463 -19.54 -9.05 25.80
N GLN A 464 -19.71 -10.16 26.51
CA GLN A 464 -20.45 -10.25 27.78
C GLN A 464 -19.54 -10.24 29.01
N ALA A 465 -18.29 -10.68 28.91
CA ALA A 465 -17.33 -10.74 30.01
C ALA A 465 -17.15 -9.35 30.66
N GLY A 466 -16.93 -8.33 29.83
CA GLY A 466 -16.86 -6.93 30.26
C GLY A 466 -15.54 -6.54 30.96
N ASP A 467 -14.61 -7.47 31.13
CA ASP A 467 -13.30 -7.26 31.73
C ASP A 467 -12.16 -7.89 30.91
N GLY A 468 -11.08 -7.12 30.74
CA GLY A 468 -9.85 -7.59 30.09
C GLY A 468 -9.98 -7.88 28.58
N PRO A 469 -8.85 -7.93 27.87
CA PRO A 469 -8.87 -8.18 26.43
C PRO A 469 -9.07 -9.66 26.08
N TRP A 470 -9.68 -9.87 24.91
CA TRP A 470 -9.93 -11.19 24.35
C TRP A 470 -9.34 -11.33 22.96
N SER A 471 -8.82 -12.51 22.62
CA SER A 471 -8.45 -12.88 21.26
C SER A 471 -9.22 -14.12 20.81
N VAL A 472 -9.85 -14.01 19.64
CA VAL A 472 -10.55 -15.10 18.96
C VAL A 472 -9.85 -15.32 17.62
N ARG A 473 -9.05 -16.38 17.51
CA ARG A 473 -8.22 -16.63 16.32
C ARG A 473 -8.71 -17.80 15.47
N TRP A 474 -8.77 -17.64 14.15
CA TRP A 474 -9.17 -18.72 13.23
C TRP A 474 -8.30 -18.77 11.97
N PRO A 475 -8.16 -19.95 11.33
CA PRO A 475 -7.32 -20.11 10.15
C PRO A 475 -8.01 -19.59 8.88
N ARG A 476 -7.21 -19.42 7.83
CA ARG A 476 -7.73 -19.26 6.46
C ARG A 476 -8.30 -20.60 5.99
N ALA A 477 -9.63 -20.73 5.98
CA ALA A 477 -10.34 -21.93 5.52
C ALA A 477 -11.67 -21.61 4.82
#